data_AF-A0A359G5R8-F1
#
_entry.id   AF-A0A359G5R8-F1
#
_cell.length_a   1.000
_cell.length_b   1.000
_cell.length_c   1.000
_cell.angle_alpha   90.00
_cell.angle_beta   90.00
_cell.angle_gamma   90.00
#
_symmetry.space_group_name_H-M   'P 1'
#
loop_
_entity.id
_entity.type
_entity.pdbx_description
1 polymer ?
#
loop_
_entity_poly.entity_id
_entity_poly.type
_entity_poly.pdbx_seq_one_letter_code
_entity_poly.pdbx_strand_id
1 'polypeptide(L)'
;MTTPLRNTSPQLLAAAAALLLAACSEKTETFYTARYDILRVEALVEQAAPEPAAASDDTPAAPTDEALAAIAAEVVASSPVVAGGSYTLDFDRYDGGELTLVTTPGTEPQQGTFTKQPGADSIRFIAGELDNTVFVGSYDPEAGGRPCVRFETDLTAAYRERYPSLDLRRVVRNEYTATHY
;
A
#
# COMPACT_ATOMS: atom_id res chain seq x y z
N MET A 1 -51.13 30.40 -48.49
CA MET A 1 -51.10 30.03 -47.05
C MET A 1 -51.36 28.53 -47.03
N THR A 2 -50.45 27.63 -46.65
CA THR A 2 -49.64 27.61 -45.43
C THR A 2 -48.51 26.57 -45.61
N THR A 3 -47.24 26.96 -45.44
CA THR A 3 -46.15 26.04 -45.03
C THR A 3 -46.32 25.82 -43.52
N PRO A 4 -46.02 24.64 -42.93
CA PRO A 4 -44.62 24.24 -42.67
C PRO A 4 -44.46 22.69 -42.57
N LEU A 5 -43.40 22.00 -42.13
CA LEU A 5 -42.09 22.28 -41.54
C LEU A 5 -41.21 21.03 -41.77
N ARG A 6 -39.90 21.21 -41.87
CA ARG A 6 -38.85 20.22 -42.14
C ARG A 6 -38.74 19.08 -41.10
N ASN A 7 -38.49 17.88 -41.64
CA ASN A 7 -37.40 16.93 -41.34
C ASN A 7 -36.61 17.10 -40.02
N THR A 8 -36.57 16.06 -39.20
CA THR A 8 -35.43 15.73 -38.33
C THR A 8 -35.22 14.21 -38.30
N SER A 9 -34.23 13.76 -39.07
CA SER A 9 -33.80 12.37 -39.14
C SER A 9 -33.10 11.94 -37.83
N PRO A 10 -33.46 10.78 -37.23
CA PRO A 10 -32.95 10.35 -35.92
C PRO A 10 -31.47 9.93 -35.92
N GLN A 11 -30.83 9.85 -37.09
CA GLN A 11 -29.43 9.41 -37.20
C GLN A 11 -28.40 10.49 -36.81
N LEU A 12 -28.77 11.77 -36.79
CA LEU A 12 -27.86 12.84 -36.34
C LEU A 12 -27.69 12.91 -34.82
N LEU A 13 -28.66 12.40 -34.04
CA LEU A 13 -28.54 12.38 -32.56
C LEU A 13 -27.58 11.27 -32.07
N ALA A 14 -27.51 10.15 -32.77
CA ALA A 14 -26.69 9.00 -32.35
C ALA A 14 -25.18 9.25 -32.53
N ALA A 15 -24.77 10.02 -33.55
CA ALA A 15 -23.36 10.33 -33.78
C ALA A 15 -22.78 11.34 -32.77
N ALA A 16 -23.62 12.22 -32.20
CA ALA A 16 -23.18 13.21 -31.21
C ALA A 16 -22.88 12.59 -29.83
N ALA A 17 -23.58 11.50 -29.46
CA ALA A 17 -23.36 10.84 -28.17
C ALA A 17 -22.03 10.03 -28.11
N ALA A 18 -21.53 9.55 -29.25
CA ALA A 18 -20.27 8.80 -29.30
C ALA A 18 -19.01 9.68 -29.25
N LEU A 19 -19.09 10.96 -29.67
CA LEU A 19 -17.95 11.89 -29.58
C LEU A 19 -17.79 12.54 -28.20
N LEU A 20 -18.85 12.61 -27.38
CA LEU A 20 -18.81 13.27 -26.07
C LEU A 20 -18.16 12.43 -24.95
N LEU A 21 -17.99 11.12 -25.14
CA LEU A 21 -17.31 10.25 -24.16
C LEU A 21 -15.78 10.20 -24.32
N ALA A 22 -15.22 10.76 -25.40
CA ALA A 22 -13.78 10.81 -25.63
C ALA A 22 -13.12 12.11 -25.12
N ALA A 23 -13.91 13.08 -24.63
CA ALA A 23 -13.45 14.44 -24.34
C ALA A 23 -13.31 14.80 -22.84
N CYS A 24 -13.32 13.81 -21.94
CA CYS A 24 -13.14 14.04 -20.49
C CYS A 24 -11.94 13.30 -19.87
N SER A 25 -10.95 12.90 -20.68
CA SER A 25 -9.64 12.48 -20.15
C SER A 25 -8.56 13.40 -20.67
N GLU A 26 -8.61 14.68 -20.30
CA GLU A 26 -7.36 15.41 -20.09
C GLU A 26 -6.64 14.67 -18.96
N LYS A 27 -5.73 13.76 -19.32
CA LYS A 27 -4.76 13.23 -18.36
C LYS A 27 -4.04 14.45 -17.82
N THR A 28 -4.25 14.75 -16.55
CA THR A 28 -3.41 15.69 -15.82
C THR A 28 -1.97 15.23 -16.01
N GLU A 29 -1.14 16.11 -16.56
CA GLU A 29 0.25 15.81 -16.87
C GLU A 29 0.99 15.44 -15.57
N THR A 30 1.73 14.33 -15.59
CA THR A 30 2.58 13.93 -14.47
C THR A 30 3.64 15.01 -14.24
N PHE A 31 3.67 15.60 -13.04
CA PHE A 31 4.66 16.64 -12.72
C PHE A 31 5.78 16.13 -11.82
N TYR A 32 5.61 14.96 -11.18
CA TYR A 32 6.64 14.34 -10.35
C TYR A 32 6.47 12.82 -10.34
N THR A 33 7.59 12.08 -10.38
CA THR A 33 7.61 10.63 -10.28
C THR A 33 8.55 10.23 -9.14
N ALA A 34 8.07 9.37 -8.24
CA ALA A 34 8.88 8.73 -7.22
C ALA A 34 8.87 7.23 -7.43
N ARG A 35 10.06 6.62 -7.46
CA ARG A 35 10.21 5.17 -7.50
C ARG A 35 10.79 4.67 -6.19
N TYR A 36 10.21 3.61 -5.65
CA TYR A 36 10.59 2.96 -4.41
C TYR A 36 10.90 1.49 -4.69
N ASP A 37 12.18 1.21 -4.99
CA ASP A 37 12.67 -0.15 -5.13
C ASP A 37 12.83 -0.78 -3.74
N ILE A 38 12.18 -1.93 -3.51
CA ILE A 38 12.20 -2.62 -2.22
C ILE A 38 13.50 -3.39 -2.09
N LEU A 39 14.29 -3.08 -1.07
CA LEU A 39 15.56 -3.75 -0.77
C LEU A 39 15.35 -4.99 0.10
N ARG A 40 14.45 -4.89 1.08
CA ARG A 40 14.12 -5.97 2.02
C ARG A 40 12.80 -5.70 2.70
N VAL A 41 12.22 -6.78 3.20
CA VAL A 41 10.99 -6.76 4.00
C VAL A 41 11.28 -7.43 5.34
N GLU A 42 10.88 -6.79 6.43
CA GLU A 42 11.00 -7.32 7.78
C GLU A 42 9.70 -7.16 8.55
N ALA A 43 9.55 -7.97 9.60
CA ALA A 43 8.46 -7.87 10.55
C ALA A 43 8.99 -7.55 11.94
N LEU A 44 8.28 -6.67 12.66
CA LEU A 44 8.46 -6.48 14.09
C LEU A 44 7.20 -7.01 14.77
N VAL A 45 7.40 -7.97 15.67
CA VAL A 45 6.34 -8.62 16.44
C VAL A 45 6.68 -8.46 17.91
N GLU A 46 5.81 -7.78 18.64
CA GLU A 46 5.95 -7.55 20.07
C GLU A 46 4.72 -8.11 20.79
N GLN A 47 4.95 -8.76 21.92
CA GLN A 47 3.91 -9.22 22.84
C GLN A 47 3.96 -8.43 24.15
N ALA A 48 2.93 -8.56 24.97
CA ALA A 48 3.04 -8.07 26.34
C ALA A 48 4.16 -8.80 27.08
N ALA A 49 4.90 -8.06 27.90
CA ALA A 49 5.82 -8.68 28.83
C ALA A 49 5.05 -9.67 29.71
N PRO A 50 5.58 -10.90 29.93
CA PRO A 50 4.93 -11.84 30.82
C PRO A 50 4.79 -11.20 32.20
N GLU A 51 3.59 -11.26 32.77
CA GLU A 51 3.37 -10.83 34.14
C GLU A 51 4.28 -11.67 35.06
N PRO A 52 5.03 -11.06 36.00
CA PRO A 52 5.96 -11.79 36.85
C PRO A 52 5.20 -12.91 37.57
N ALA A 53 5.59 -14.15 37.27
CA ALA A 53 4.86 -15.35 37.67
C ALA A 53 4.64 -15.41 39.18
N ALA A 54 3.41 -15.17 39.63
CA ALA A 54 2.93 -15.83 40.83
C ALA A 54 2.74 -17.30 40.46
N ALA A 55 3.67 -18.16 40.89
CA ALA A 55 3.68 -19.59 40.60
C ALA A 55 2.30 -20.21 40.93
N SER A 56 1.50 -20.38 39.89
CA SER A 56 0.17 -20.99 39.90
C SER A 56 0.09 -21.82 38.62
N ASP A 57 -0.35 -23.06 38.73
CA ASP A 57 -0.39 -24.06 37.64
C ASP A 57 -1.42 -23.71 36.52
N ASP A 58 -2.15 -22.59 36.67
CA ASP A 58 -3.23 -22.14 35.80
C ASP A 58 -2.87 -20.91 34.92
N THR A 59 -1.65 -20.39 34.99
CA THR A 59 -1.23 -19.27 34.14
C THR A 59 -0.88 -19.78 32.73
N PRO A 60 -1.53 -19.29 31.66
CA PRO A 60 -1.13 -19.62 30.30
C PRO A 60 0.34 -19.24 30.08
N ALA A 61 1.14 -20.19 29.61
CA ALA A 61 2.54 -19.94 29.29
C ALA A 61 2.64 -18.80 28.26
N ALA A 62 3.55 -17.85 28.50
CA ALA A 62 3.85 -16.81 27.53
C ALA A 62 4.24 -17.42 26.18
N PRO A 63 3.95 -16.76 25.04
CA PRO A 63 4.37 -17.25 23.74
C PRO A 63 5.88 -17.48 23.72
N THR A 64 6.30 -18.56 23.08
CA THR A 64 7.71 -18.84 22.85
C THR A 64 8.26 -17.92 21.78
N ASP A 65 9.56 -17.64 21.82
CA ASP A 65 10.25 -16.90 20.76
C ASP A 65 10.03 -17.54 19.37
N GLU A 66 9.86 -18.86 19.33
CA GLU A 66 9.54 -19.61 18.11
C GLU A 66 8.16 -19.24 17.53
N ALA A 67 7.14 -19.06 18.37
CA ALA A 67 5.82 -18.64 17.93
C ALA A 67 5.83 -17.21 17.36
N LEU A 68 6.56 -16.29 18.01
CA LEU A 68 6.73 -14.92 17.51
C LEU A 68 7.52 -14.89 16.20
N ALA A 69 8.56 -15.72 16.08
CA ALA A 69 9.34 -15.87 14.85
C ALA A 69 8.49 -16.43 13.70
N ALA A 70 7.62 -17.40 13.96
CA ALA A 70 6.69 -17.93 12.97
C ALA A 70 5.72 -16.86 12.46
N ILE A 71 5.21 -16.01 13.35
CA ILE A 71 4.36 -14.86 12.98
C ILE A 71 5.15 -13.84 12.16
N ALA A 72 6.39 -13.53 12.55
CA ALA A 72 7.23 -12.63 11.78
C ALA A 72 7.46 -13.15 10.35
N ALA A 73 7.70 -14.46 10.18
CA ALA A 73 7.84 -15.08 8.88
C ALA A 73 6.54 -15.02 8.06
N GLU A 74 5.37 -15.23 8.69
CA GLU A 74 4.07 -15.06 8.04
C GLU A 74 3.84 -13.62 7.56
N VAL A 75 4.16 -12.63 8.40
CA VAL A 75 4.06 -11.21 8.06
C VAL A 75 4.91 -10.88 6.84
N VAL A 76 6.17 -11.35 6.81
CA VAL A 76 7.06 -11.15 5.65
C VAL A 76 6.51 -11.86 4.42
N ALA A 77 6.04 -13.11 4.54
CA ALA A 77 5.46 -13.87 3.43
C ALA A 77 4.17 -13.24 2.88
N SER A 78 3.42 -12.50 3.71
CA SER A 78 2.22 -11.76 3.31
C SER A 78 2.49 -10.41 2.65
N SER A 79 3.76 -10.03 2.50
CA SER A 79 4.10 -8.76 1.85
C SER A 79 3.62 -8.73 0.39
N PRO A 80 2.98 -7.65 -0.05
CA PRO A 80 2.54 -7.52 -1.44
C PRO A 80 3.70 -7.32 -2.41
N VAL A 81 4.85 -6.84 -1.92
CA VAL A 81 6.03 -6.57 -2.75
C VAL A 81 7.26 -7.17 -2.08
N VAL A 82 7.88 -8.14 -2.73
CA VAL A 82 9.12 -8.76 -2.22
C VAL A 82 10.35 -7.93 -2.57
N ALA A 83 11.49 -8.27 -1.98
CA ALA A 83 12.76 -7.65 -2.33
C ALA A 83 13.03 -7.70 -3.85
N GLY A 84 13.44 -6.55 -4.39
CA GLY A 84 13.64 -6.26 -5.80
C GLY A 84 12.36 -5.94 -6.59
N GLY A 85 11.18 -6.01 -5.97
CA GLY A 85 9.95 -5.39 -6.47
C GLY A 85 9.95 -3.88 -6.25
N SER A 86 8.89 -3.18 -6.68
CA SER A 86 8.83 -1.72 -6.60
C SER A 86 7.44 -1.12 -6.61
N TYR A 87 7.33 0.07 -6.03
CA TYR A 87 6.23 1.00 -6.26
C TYR A 87 6.75 2.20 -7.07
N THR A 88 6.13 2.53 -8.20
CA THR A 88 6.36 3.80 -8.90
C THR A 88 5.09 4.65 -8.78
N LEU A 89 5.23 5.84 -8.21
CA LEU A 89 4.15 6.80 -7.98
C LEU A 89 4.32 7.97 -8.95
N ASP A 90 3.38 8.09 -9.89
CA ASP A 90 3.31 9.19 -10.84
C ASP A 90 2.27 10.20 -10.36
N PHE A 91 2.74 11.34 -9.86
CA PHE A 91 1.91 12.41 -9.31
C PHE A 91 1.34 13.26 -10.43
N ASP A 92 0.02 13.14 -10.62
CA ASP A 92 -0.79 14.00 -11.49
C ASP A 92 -1.56 15.06 -10.67
N ARG A 93 -1.57 14.91 -9.34
CA ARG A 93 -2.09 15.84 -8.33
C ARG A 93 -1.24 15.81 -7.07
N TYR A 94 -1.41 16.80 -6.20
CA TYR A 94 -0.63 16.90 -4.96
C TYR A 94 -0.86 15.73 -3.98
N ASP A 95 -2.07 15.19 -3.96
CA ASP A 95 -2.55 14.20 -3.01
C ASP A 95 -2.73 12.80 -3.61
N GLY A 96 -2.10 12.50 -4.75
CA GLY A 96 -2.22 11.20 -5.38
C GLY A 96 -1.79 11.14 -6.84
N GLY A 97 -2.16 10.04 -7.47
CA GLY A 97 -1.92 9.80 -8.89
C GLY A 97 -1.95 8.33 -9.25
N GLU A 98 -1.22 7.98 -10.31
CA GLU A 98 -1.13 6.63 -10.84
C GLU A 98 -0.03 5.85 -10.11
N LEU A 99 -0.27 4.56 -9.89
CA LEU A 99 0.68 3.61 -9.30
C LEU A 99 1.02 2.55 -10.34
N THR A 100 2.31 2.37 -10.59
CA THR A 100 2.83 1.15 -11.22
C THR A 100 3.46 0.26 -10.15
N LEU A 101 2.87 -0.92 -9.95
CA LEU A 101 3.28 -1.91 -8.95
C LEU A 101 4.02 -3.08 -9.62
N VAL A 102 5.20 -3.41 -9.13
CA VAL A 102 5.92 -4.65 -9.50
C VAL A 102 6.10 -5.46 -8.22
N THR A 103 5.28 -6.49 -8.04
CA THR A 103 5.26 -7.30 -6.80
C THR A 103 6.49 -8.18 -6.65
N THR A 104 6.98 -8.75 -7.75
CA THR A 104 8.15 -9.62 -7.81
C THR A 104 9.09 -9.16 -8.93
N PRO A 105 10.42 -9.19 -8.74
CA PRO A 105 11.36 -8.82 -9.80
C PRO A 105 11.11 -9.60 -11.09
N GLY A 106 11.02 -8.89 -12.22
CA GLY A 106 10.83 -9.50 -13.54
C GLY A 106 9.40 -9.91 -13.87
N THR A 107 8.41 -9.64 -13.02
CA THR A 107 6.99 -9.81 -13.38
C THR A 107 6.45 -8.59 -14.12
N GLU A 108 5.32 -8.79 -14.80
CA GLU A 108 4.63 -7.69 -15.47
C GLU A 108 4.15 -6.64 -14.45
N PRO A 109 4.35 -5.33 -14.74
CA PRO A 109 3.85 -4.28 -13.87
C PRO A 109 2.32 -4.22 -13.85
N GLN A 110 1.75 -4.09 -12.66
CA GLN A 110 0.32 -3.88 -12.45
C GLN A 110 0.03 -2.38 -12.33
N GLN A 111 -1.01 -1.91 -13.01
CA GLN A 111 -1.47 -0.53 -12.91
C GLN A 111 -2.46 -0.36 -11.75
N GLY A 112 -2.45 0.81 -11.16
CA GLY A 112 -3.25 1.12 -9.99
C GLY A 112 -3.23 2.61 -9.68
N THR A 113 -3.70 2.98 -8.49
CA THR A 113 -3.68 4.37 -8.03
C THR A 113 -3.11 4.46 -6.63
N PHE A 114 -2.67 5.66 -6.26
CA PHE A 114 -2.36 5.99 -4.88
C PHE A 114 -3.04 7.28 -4.46
N THR A 115 -3.35 7.36 -3.16
CA THR A 115 -3.85 8.59 -2.54
C THR A 115 -3.07 8.89 -1.26
N LYS A 116 -2.70 10.15 -1.08
CA LYS A 116 -2.00 10.67 0.09
C LYS A 116 -2.88 11.72 0.73
N GLN A 117 -3.42 11.45 1.92
CA GLN A 117 -4.19 12.47 2.62
C GLN A 117 -3.31 13.69 2.90
N PRO A 118 -3.78 14.92 2.59
CA PRO A 118 -3.03 16.13 2.91
C PRO A 118 -2.71 16.21 4.41
N GLY A 119 -1.44 16.47 4.74
CA GLY A 119 -0.97 16.49 6.14
C GLY A 119 -0.75 15.12 6.78
N ALA A 120 -1.12 14.02 6.12
CA ALA A 120 -0.81 12.68 6.58
C ALA A 120 0.59 12.23 6.15
N ASP A 121 1.18 11.39 6.98
CA ASP A 121 2.39 10.60 6.74
C ASP A 121 2.08 9.24 6.09
N SER A 122 0.81 9.00 5.72
CA SER A 122 0.37 7.76 5.09
C SER A 122 0.02 7.93 3.61
N ILE A 123 0.19 6.83 2.86
CA ILE A 123 -0.20 6.70 1.47
C ILE A 123 -1.00 5.40 1.33
N ARG A 124 -2.15 5.47 0.66
CA ARG A 124 -2.93 4.30 0.29
C ARG A 124 -2.62 3.89 -1.14
N PHE A 125 -2.31 2.62 -1.35
CA PHE A 125 -2.04 1.99 -2.64
C PHE A 125 -3.17 1.06 -3.02
N ILE A 126 -3.63 1.14 -4.27
CA ILE A 126 -4.65 0.26 -4.84
C ILE A 126 -4.16 -0.25 -6.20
N ALA A 127 -3.93 -1.56 -6.34
CA ALA A 127 -3.53 -2.19 -7.61
C ALA A 127 -3.82 -3.70 -7.60
N GLY A 128 -4.60 -4.20 -8.57
CA GLY A 128 -5.03 -5.61 -8.54
C GLY A 128 -5.80 -5.93 -7.26
N GLU A 129 -5.29 -6.88 -6.46
CA GLU A 129 -5.84 -7.24 -5.14
C GLU A 129 -5.26 -6.40 -3.99
N LEU A 130 -4.24 -5.57 -4.26
CA LEU A 130 -3.67 -4.69 -3.26
C LEU A 130 -4.67 -3.58 -2.93
N ASP A 131 -5.02 -3.49 -1.65
CA ASP A 131 -5.60 -2.30 -1.02
C ASP A 131 -4.90 -2.13 0.33
N ASN A 132 -3.83 -1.33 0.36
CA ASN A 132 -2.98 -1.21 1.53
C ASN A 132 -2.69 0.26 1.86
N THR A 133 -2.69 0.60 3.14
CA THR A 133 -2.23 1.91 3.63
C THR A 133 -0.89 1.73 4.30
N VAL A 134 0.12 2.46 3.83
CA VAL A 134 1.46 2.48 4.41
C VAL A 134 1.72 3.81 5.11
N PHE A 135 2.45 3.78 6.22
CA PHE A 135 3.06 4.95 6.83
C PHE A 135 4.47 5.13 6.29
N VAL A 136 4.80 6.35 5.87
CA VAL A 136 6.10 6.71 5.30
C VAL A 136 6.99 7.18 6.44
N GLY A 137 8.04 6.40 6.73
CA GLY A 137 9.07 6.75 7.70
C GLY A 137 10.46 6.74 7.05
N SER A 138 11.46 7.08 7.85
CA SER A 138 12.87 6.99 7.45
C SER A 138 13.59 5.85 8.17
N TYR A 139 14.72 5.42 7.61
CA TYR A 139 15.70 4.57 8.27
C TYR A 139 17.11 4.93 7.81
N ASP A 140 18.10 4.64 8.63
CA ASP A 140 19.50 4.80 8.27
C ASP A 140 20.01 3.49 7.63
N PRO A 141 20.28 3.45 6.31
CA PRO A 141 20.80 2.24 5.67
C PRO A 141 22.24 1.93 6.12
N GLU A 142 22.98 2.97 6.50
CA GLU A 142 24.33 2.93 7.02
C GLU A 142 24.47 3.98 8.12
N ALA A 143 25.24 3.69 9.17
CA ALA A 143 25.40 4.62 10.30
C ALA A 143 26.02 5.95 9.84
N GLY A 144 25.27 7.06 9.99
CA GLY A 144 25.69 8.38 9.51
C GLY A 144 25.48 8.63 8.01
N GLY A 145 24.85 7.69 7.30
CA GLY A 145 24.44 7.84 5.91
C GLY A 145 23.20 8.73 5.75
N ARG A 146 22.84 9.02 4.50
CA ARG A 146 21.59 9.73 4.21
C ARG A 146 20.41 8.77 4.47
N PRO A 147 19.37 9.20 5.22
CA PRO A 147 18.23 8.34 5.49
C PRO A 147 17.49 7.97 4.20
N CYS A 148 16.95 6.75 4.20
CA CYS A 148 16.11 6.22 3.13
C CYS A 148 14.68 6.02 3.62
N VAL A 149 13.75 5.93 2.67
CA VAL A 149 12.33 5.74 2.91
C VAL A 149 12.04 4.30 3.32
N ARG A 150 11.19 4.15 4.33
CA ARG A 150 10.63 2.89 4.80
C ARG A 150 9.11 3.00 4.79
N PHE A 151 8.44 2.04 4.19
CA PHE A 151 6.99 1.89 4.32
C PHE A 151 6.68 0.94 5.48
N GLU A 152 5.90 1.40 6.45
CA GLU A 152 5.42 0.62 7.57
C GLU A 152 3.92 0.32 7.38
N THR A 153 3.52 -0.94 7.51
CA THR A 153 2.12 -1.36 7.55
C THR A 153 1.81 -1.93 8.92
N ASP A 154 0.82 -1.35 9.61
CA ASP A 154 0.33 -1.88 10.89
C ASP A 154 -0.65 -3.02 10.65
N LEU A 155 -0.26 -4.22 11.07
CA LEU A 155 -1.03 -5.46 10.96
C LEU A 155 -1.51 -5.97 12.33
N THR A 156 -1.32 -5.16 13.38
CA THR A 156 -1.54 -5.56 14.77
C THR A 156 -2.96 -6.08 15.00
N ALA A 157 -3.98 -5.39 14.48
CA ALA A 157 -5.37 -5.79 14.65
C ALA A 157 -5.65 -7.16 14.01
N ALA A 158 -5.23 -7.36 12.76
CA ALA A 158 -5.44 -8.61 12.03
C ALA A 158 -4.75 -9.81 12.71
N TYR A 159 -3.52 -9.61 13.19
CA TYR A 159 -2.78 -10.68 13.86
C TYR A 159 -3.26 -10.95 15.29
N ARG A 160 -3.78 -9.94 16.01
CA ARG A 160 -4.46 -10.15 17.31
C ARG A 160 -5.71 -11.02 17.15
N GLU A 161 -6.49 -10.80 16.10
CA GLU A 161 -7.68 -11.60 15.82
C GLU A 161 -7.32 -13.05 15.49
N ARG A 162 -6.24 -13.25 14.71
CA ARG A 162 -5.76 -14.58 14.33
C ARG A 162 -5.07 -15.34 15.47
N TYR A 163 -4.38 -14.62 16.35
CA TYR A 163 -3.58 -15.17 17.45
C TYR A 163 -3.98 -14.57 18.81
N PRO A 164 -5.24 -14.73 19.26
CA PRO A 164 -5.77 -14.05 20.44
C PRO A 164 -5.10 -14.48 21.75
N SER A 165 -4.50 -15.67 21.78
CA SER A 165 -3.82 -16.21 22.97
C SER A 165 -2.42 -15.62 23.20
N LEU A 166 -1.85 -14.88 22.24
CA LEU A 166 -0.45 -14.43 22.33
C LEU A 166 -0.29 -13.00 22.85
N ASP A 167 -1.39 -12.32 23.22
CA ASP A 167 -1.42 -10.92 23.69
C ASP A 167 -0.48 -9.99 22.90
N LEU A 168 -0.56 -10.08 21.56
CA LEU A 168 0.29 -9.31 20.65
C LEU A 168 0.06 -7.82 20.89
N ARG A 169 1.13 -7.06 21.11
CA ARG A 169 1.10 -5.61 21.33
C ARG A 169 1.32 -4.81 20.07
N ARG A 170 2.17 -5.32 19.18
CA ARG A 170 2.50 -4.67 17.92
C ARG A 170 2.89 -5.73 16.89
N VAL A 171 2.31 -5.64 15.71
CA VAL A 171 2.72 -6.44 14.54
C VAL A 171 2.80 -5.49 13.37
N VAL A 172 4.00 -5.19 12.90
CA VAL A 172 4.21 -4.30 11.76
C VAL A 172 5.08 -4.96 10.71
N ARG A 173 4.75 -4.69 9.45
CA ARG A 173 5.60 -5.02 8.30
C ARG A 173 6.34 -3.76 7.86
N ASN A 174 7.64 -3.87 7.68
CA ASN A 174 8.49 -2.81 7.17
C ASN A 174 9.06 -3.20 5.80
N GLU A 175 8.80 -2.37 4.80
CA GLU A 175 9.38 -2.46 3.46
C GLU A 175 10.42 -1.34 3.32
N TYR A 176 11.69 -1.73 3.24
CA TYR A 176 12.81 -0.79 3.19
C TYR A 176 13.19 -0.51 1.75
N THR A 177 13.36 0.77 1.40
CA THR A 177 13.54 1.19 0.01
C THR A 177 14.92 1.80 -0.22
N ALA A 178 15.39 1.80 -1.46
CA ALA A 178 16.63 2.49 -1.84
C ALA A 178 16.49 4.02 -1.95
N THR A 179 15.27 4.53 -1.83
CA THR A 179 14.93 5.94 -2.10
C THR A 179 15.24 6.79 -0.89
N HIS A 180 15.89 7.93 -1.07
CA HIS A 180 16.16 8.83 0.04
C HIS A 180 14.90 9.50 0.58
N TYR A 181 14.83 9.63 1.91
CA TYR A 181 13.77 10.36 2.63
C TYR A 181 13.99 11.88 2.56
#